data_AF-A0A316Q6P3-F1
#
_entry.id   AF-A0A316Q6P3-F1
#
_cell.length_a   1.000
_cell.length_b   1.000
_cell.length_c   1.000
_cell.angle_alpha   90.00
_cell.angle_beta   90.00
_cell.angle_gamma   90.00
#
_symmetry.space_group_name_H-M   'P 1'
#
loop_
_entity.id
_entity.type
_entity.pdbx_description
1 polymer ?
#
loop_
_entity_poly.entity_id
_entity_poly.type
_entity_poly.pdbx_seq_one_letter_code
_entity_poly.pdbx_strand_id
1 'polypeptide(L)'
;MTEKKYVPKTIYRRGEAYAHTISEYIRAILDPEREFMMTRLRRALVCAMREMITAREAQCLELYYVQGFNYRQISSQLHINVSTISRNIQRGERKLNRILDLARAILGQDVPAA
;
A
#
# COMPACT_ATOMS: atom_id res chain seq x y z
N MET A 1 31.63 -15.70 8.25
CA MET A 1 31.22 -14.34 8.67
C MET A 1 30.16 -13.86 7.69
N THR A 2 28.88 -13.95 8.03
CA THR A 2 27.81 -13.39 7.22
C THR A 2 27.76 -11.89 7.47
N GLU A 3 28.31 -11.10 6.55
CA GLU A 3 28.09 -9.66 6.54
C GLU A 3 26.59 -9.40 6.44
N LYS A 4 25.97 -9.00 7.56
CA LYS A 4 24.68 -8.31 7.51
C LYS A 4 24.95 -6.96 6.86
N LYS A 5 24.87 -6.91 5.53
CA LYS A 5 24.78 -5.64 4.77
C LYS A 5 23.70 -4.79 5.45
N TYR A 6 24.08 -3.60 5.92
CA TYR A 6 23.14 -2.64 6.48
C TYR A 6 22.06 -2.36 5.43
N VAL A 7 20.83 -2.82 5.68
CA VAL A 7 19.66 -2.48 4.89
C VAL A 7 19.06 -1.25 5.58
N PRO A 8 19.09 -0.06 4.95
CA PRO A 8 18.51 1.13 5.55
C PRO A 8 17.06 0.87 5.91
N LYS A 9 16.69 1.07 7.18
CA LYS A 9 15.29 0.99 7.60
C LYS A 9 14.52 2.07 6.86
N THR A 10 13.49 1.69 6.11
CA THR A 10 12.65 2.68 5.42
C THR A 10 11.85 3.48 6.45
N ILE A 11 12.06 4.79 6.42
CA ILE A 11 11.22 5.73 7.15
C ILE A 11 10.00 6.01 6.28
N TYR A 12 8.85 5.48 6.71
CA TYR A 12 7.60 5.67 5.99
C TYR A 12 7.16 7.13 6.08
N ARG A 13 6.83 7.71 4.92
CA ARG A 13 6.40 9.11 4.78
C ARG A 13 5.17 9.43 5.63
N ARG A 14 4.28 8.45 5.80
CA ARG A 14 3.05 8.55 6.61
C ARG A 14 3.18 7.91 8.00
N GLY A 15 4.38 7.48 8.38
CA GLY A 15 4.62 6.78 9.63
C GLY A 15 4.31 5.28 9.57
N GLU A 16 4.74 4.58 10.61
CA GLU A 16 4.66 3.12 10.74
C GLU A 16 3.23 2.63 10.99
N ALA A 17 2.44 3.35 11.79
CA ALA A 17 1.04 3.01 12.06
C ALA A 17 0.21 2.95 10.76
N TYR A 18 0.32 3.99 9.91
CA TYR A 18 -0.32 4.02 8.60
C TYR A 18 0.08 2.83 7.74
N ALA A 19 1.39 2.53 7.68
CA ALA A 19 1.92 1.42 6.90
C ALA A 19 1.32 0.08 7.33
N HIS A 20 1.21 -0.17 8.64
CA HIS A 20 0.59 -1.39 9.17
C HIS A 20 -0.88 -1.48 8.78
N THR A 21 -1.66 -0.39 8.92
CA THR A 21 -3.08 -0.36 8.55
C THR A 21 -3.31 -0.75 7.10
N ILE A 22 -2.54 -0.17 6.17
CA ILE A 22 -2.82 -0.32 4.73
C ILE A 22 -2.18 -1.55 4.09
N SER A 23 -1.22 -2.19 4.77
CA SER A 23 -0.43 -3.29 4.21
C SER A 23 -1.27 -4.50 3.80
N GLU A 24 -2.30 -4.85 4.59
CA GLU A 24 -3.20 -5.97 4.25
C GLU A 24 -3.98 -5.67 2.95
N TYR A 25 -4.51 -4.46 2.84
CA TYR A 25 -5.23 -4.01 1.65
C TYR A 25 -4.34 -3.95 0.41
N ILE A 26 -3.11 -3.43 0.53
CA ILE A 26 -2.16 -3.39 -0.60
C ILE A 26 -1.86 -4.80 -1.12
N ARG A 27 -1.56 -5.75 -0.23
CA ARG A 27 -1.33 -7.15 -0.62
C ARG A 27 -2.54 -7.72 -1.32
N ALA A 28 -3.74 -7.48 -0.80
CA ALA A 28 -4.97 -7.97 -1.40
C ALA A 28 -5.24 -7.31 -2.76
N ILE A 29 -4.91 -6.03 -2.99
CA ILE A 29 -5.08 -5.40 -4.32
C ILE A 29 -4.31 -6.16 -5.39
N LEU A 30 -3.09 -6.60 -5.09
CA LEU A 30 -2.19 -7.30 -6.03
C LEU A 30 -2.42 -8.81 -6.11
N ASP A 31 -3.08 -9.39 -5.11
CA ASP A 31 -3.28 -10.84 -4.97
C ASP A 31 -4.77 -11.15 -4.74
N PRO A 32 -5.53 -11.45 -5.83
CA PRO A 32 -6.93 -11.86 -5.79
C PRO A 32 -7.24 -13.00 -4.84
N GLU A 33 -6.32 -13.94 -4.64
CA GLU A 33 -6.58 -15.12 -3.81
C GLU A 33 -6.70 -14.77 -2.33
N ARG A 34 -6.02 -13.70 -1.88
CA ARG A 34 -6.12 -13.22 -0.49
C ARG A 34 -7.51 -12.71 -0.13
N GLU A 35 -8.30 -12.33 -1.12
CA GLU A 35 -9.66 -11.86 -0.91
C GLU A 35 -10.56 -12.97 -0.34
N PHE A 36 -10.34 -14.24 -0.69
CA PHE A 36 -11.19 -15.35 -0.24
C PHE A 36 -11.16 -15.56 1.27
N MET A 37 -10.07 -15.18 1.94
CA MET A 37 -9.90 -15.28 3.39
C MET A 37 -10.44 -14.05 4.15
N MET A 38 -10.97 -13.05 3.44
CA MET A 38 -11.44 -11.79 4.02
C MET A 38 -12.94 -11.79 4.33
N THR A 39 -13.33 -10.99 5.33
CA THR A 39 -14.75 -10.71 5.61
C THR A 39 -15.41 -9.98 4.44
N ARG A 40 -16.74 -10.12 4.29
CA ARG A 40 -17.51 -9.48 3.20
C ARG A 40 -17.20 -7.99 3.03
N LEU A 41 -17.04 -7.27 4.14
CA LEU A 41 -16.69 -5.85 4.14
C LEU A 41 -15.30 -5.61 3.53
N ARG A 42 -14.27 -6.29 4.05
CA ARG A 42 -12.90 -6.12 3.55
C ARG A 42 -12.80 -6.46 2.06
N ARG A 43 -13.52 -7.48 1.61
CA ARG A 43 -13.62 -7.83 0.18
C ARG A 43 -14.18 -6.69 -0.66
N ALA A 44 -15.30 -6.11 -0.25
CA ALA A 44 -15.91 -4.98 -0.95
C ALA A 44 -14.95 -3.78 -1.05
N LEU A 45 -14.21 -3.48 0.01
CA LEU A 45 -13.20 -2.42 0.01
C LEU A 45 -12.05 -2.72 -0.97
N VAL A 46 -11.53 -3.94 -0.97
CA VAL A 46 -10.47 -4.35 -1.89
C VAL A 46 -10.93 -4.28 -3.35
N CYS A 47 -12.16 -4.69 -3.65
CA CYS A 47 -12.73 -4.54 -5.00
C CYS A 47 -12.78 -3.07 -5.43
N ALA A 48 -13.33 -2.20 -4.59
CA ALA A 48 -13.35 -0.75 -4.88
C ALA A 48 -11.93 -0.17 -5.05
N MET A 49 -10.97 -0.64 -4.26
CA MET A 49 -9.57 -0.22 -4.36
C MET A 49 -8.93 -0.66 -5.69
N ARG A 50 -9.19 -1.88 -6.15
CA ARG A 50 -8.70 -2.39 -7.45
C ARG A 50 -9.26 -1.60 -8.63
N GLU A 51 -10.51 -1.15 -8.55
CA GLU A 51 -11.11 -0.32 -9.60
C GLU A 51 -10.45 1.06 -9.69
N MET A 52 -10.04 1.65 -8.56
CA MET A 52 -9.49 3.00 -8.53
C MET A 52 -7.96 3.06 -8.70
N ILE A 53 -7.23 2.10 -8.11
CA ILE A 53 -5.77 2.10 -8.01
C ILE A 53 -5.18 1.35 -9.20
N THR A 54 -4.27 2.02 -9.93
CA THR A 54 -3.62 1.37 -11.07
C THR A 54 -2.59 0.33 -10.61
N ALA A 55 -2.32 -0.68 -11.45
CA ALA A 55 -1.33 -1.71 -11.14
C ALA A 55 0.04 -1.14 -10.76
N ARG A 56 0.48 -0.05 -11.41
CA ARG A 56 1.78 0.56 -11.12
C ARG A 56 1.80 1.36 -9.82
N GLU A 57 0.67 1.97 -9.45
CA GLU A 57 0.51 2.61 -8.13
C GLU A 57 0.53 1.55 -7.01
N ALA A 58 -0.22 0.46 -7.18
CA ALA A 58 -0.26 -0.66 -6.24
C ALA A 58 1.12 -1.32 -6.05
N GLN A 59 1.83 -1.58 -7.15
CA GLN A 59 3.19 -2.13 -7.09
C GLN A 59 4.17 -1.21 -6.34
N CYS A 60 4.10 0.11 -6.55
CA CYS A 60 4.95 1.05 -5.82
C CYS A 60 4.58 1.10 -4.33
N LEU A 61 3.29 1.04 -3.99
CA LEU A 61 2.81 0.98 -2.61
C LEU A 61 3.28 -0.31 -1.91
N GLU A 62 3.24 -1.45 -2.59
CA GLU A 62 3.69 -2.73 -2.06
C GLU A 62 5.18 -2.72 -1.75
N LEU A 63 6.01 -2.35 -2.72
CA LEU A 63 7.45 -2.26 -2.51
C LEU A 63 7.80 -1.29 -1.38
N TYR A 64 7.07 -0.18 -1.28
CA TYR A 64 7.31 0.83 -0.24
C TYR A 64 6.82 0.37 1.13
N TYR A 65 5.51 0.17 1.32
CA TYR A 65 4.89 -0.06 2.63
C TYR A 65 4.93 -1.52 3.10
N VAL A 66 4.94 -2.48 2.16
CA VAL A 66 4.86 -3.90 2.49
C VAL A 66 6.24 -4.53 2.56
N GLN A 67 7.09 -4.24 1.57
CA GLN A 67 8.45 -4.80 1.49
C GLN A 67 9.51 -3.88 2.13
N GLY A 68 9.13 -2.64 2.49
CA GLY A 68 10.00 -1.73 3.22
C GLY A 68 11.17 -1.21 2.38
N PHE A 69 11.04 -1.12 1.05
CA PHE A 69 12.07 -0.53 0.19
C PHE A 69 11.99 1.00 0.19
N ASN A 70 13.15 1.66 0.17
CA ASN A 70 13.22 3.10 -0.07
C ASN A 70 13.11 3.43 -1.56
N TYR A 71 12.88 4.70 -1.91
CA TYR A 71 12.64 5.08 -3.31
C TYR A 71 13.80 4.77 -4.26
N ARG A 72 15.05 4.76 -3.78
CA ARG A 72 16.21 4.39 -4.62
C ARG A 72 16.20 2.90 -4.93
N GLN A 73 15.93 2.06 -3.92
CA GLN A 73 15.79 0.61 -4.11
C GLN A 73 14.65 0.28 -5.07
N ILE A 74 13.48 0.94 -4.90
CA ILE A 74 12.36 0.80 -5.83
C ILE A 74 12.75 1.25 -7.24
N SER A 75 13.49 2.36 -7.36
CA SER A 75 13.98 2.86 -8.65
C SER A 75 14.88 1.86 -9.35
N SER A 76 15.81 1.24 -8.62
CA SER A 76 16.68 0.19 -9.14
C SER A 76 15.91 -1.07 -9.56
N GLN A 77 14.93 -1.50 -8.76
CA GLN A 77 14.16 -2.71 -9.04
C GLN A 77 13.17 -2.56 -10.20
N LEU A 78 12.55 -1.38 -10.30
CA LEU A 78 11.50 -1.11 -11.28
C LEU A 78 11.97 -0.37 -12.52
N HIS A 79 13.25 0.00 -12.57
CA HIS A 79 13.90 0.78 -13.64
C HIS A 79 13.13 2.06 -14.01
N ILE A 80 12.65 2.80 -13.01
CA ILE A 80 11.94 4.08 -13.19
C ILE A 80 12.45 5.17 -12.26
N ASN A 81 12.23 6.42 -12.65
CA ASN A 81 12.66 7.59 -11.88
C ASN A 81 11.99 7.67 -10.50
N VAL A 82 12.75 8.12 -9.51
CA VAL A 82 12.28 8.38 -8.13
C VAL A 82 11.08 9.33 -8.10
N SER A 83 11.05 10.35 -8.97
CA SER A 83 9.91 11.26 -9.07
C SER A 83 8.63 10.57 -9.53
N THR A 84 8.74 9.59 -10.44
CA THR A 84 7.61 8.75 -10.87
C THR A 84 7.12 7.88 -9.72
N ILE A 85 8.03 7.26 -8.97
CA ILE A 85 7.70 6.43 -7.79
C ILE A 85 6.96 7.27 -6.75
N SER A 86 7.50 8.45 -6.40
CA SER A 86 6.87 9.35 -5.44
C SER A 86 5.46 9.75 -5.87
N ARG A 87 5.26 10.08 -7.16
CA ARG A 87 3.91 10.41 -7.68
C ARG A 87 2.96 9.22 -7.62
N ASN A 88 3.43 8.02 -7.97
CA ASN A 88 2.62 6.80 -7.91
C ASN A 88 2.20 6.47 -6.48
N ILE A 89 3.12 6.54 -5.51
CA ILE A 89 2.82 6.35 -4.09
C ILE A 89 1.79 7.39 -3.63
N GLN A 90 2.02 8.68 -3.90
CA GLN A 90 1.09 9.74 -3.49
C GLN A 90 -0.29 9.64 -4.15
N ARG A 91 -0.39 9.14 -5.39
CA ARG A 91 -1.67 8.90 -6.06
C ARG A 91 -2.38 7.68 -5.46
N GLY A 92 -1.66 6.59 -5.26
CA GLY A 92 -2.17 5.38 -4.61
C GLY A 92 -2.70 5.65 -3.20
N GLU A 93 -1.91 6.35 -2.37
CA GLU A 93 -2.32 6.77 -1.02
C GLU A 93 -3.63 7.58 -1.05
N ARG A 94 -3.75 8.56 -1.95
CA ARG A 94 -4.96 9.40 -2.04
C ARG A 94 -6.20 8.58 -2.38
N LYS A 95 -6.08 7.62 -3.29
CA LYS A 95 -7.19 6.74 -3.70
C LYS A 95 -7.57 5.78 -2.58
N LEU A 96 -6.58 5.18 -1.94
CA LEU A 96 -6.76 4.27 -0.81
C LEU A 96 -7.44 4.99 0.36
N ASN A 97 -6.94 6.18 0.72
CA ASN A 97 -7.51 7.00 1.79
C ASN A 97 -8.95 7.41 1.45
N ARG A 98 -9.24 7.83 0.22
CA ARG A 98 -10.61 8.18 -0.20
C ARG A 98 -11.60 7.04 0.02
N ILE A 99 -11.19 5.80 -0.25
CA ILE A 99 -12.05 4.62 -0.03
C ILE A 99 -12.23 4.35 1.46
N LEU A 100 -11.15 4.43 2.25
CA LEU A 100 -11.23 4.25 3.70
C LEU A 100 -12.06 5.35 4.38
N ASP A 101 -11.96 6.60 3.92
CA ASP A 101 -12.77 7.73 4.38
C ASP A 101 -14.25 7.52 4.09
N LEU A 102 -14.59 7.12 2.87
CA LEU A 102 -15.96 6.76 2.48
C LEU A 102 -16.50 5.59 3.32
N ALA A 103 -15.68 4.55 3.49
CA ALA A 103 -16.06 3.40 4.29
C ALA A 103 -16.33 3.79 5.76
N ARG A 104 -15.49 4.64 6.37
CA ARG A 104 -15.72 5.20 7.71
C ARG A 104 -17.01 6.03 7.79
N ALA A 105 -17.28 6.84 6.77
CA ALA A 105 -18.48 7.67 6.74
C ALA A 105 -19.77 6.83 6.65
N ILE A 106 -19.73 5.69 5.97
CA ILE A 106 -20.90 4.80 5.78
C ILE A 106 -21.05 3.79 6.91
N LEU A 107 -19.94 3.24 7.41
CA LEU A 107 -19.92 2.07 8.29
C LEU A 107 -19.50 2.40 9.73
N GLY A 108 -19.07 3.63 10.01
CA GLY A 108 -18.63 4.05 11.33
C GLY A 108 -17.23 3.57 11.71
N GLN A 109 -17.00 3.34 13.01
CA GLN A 109 -15.70 3.01 13.61
C GLN A 109 -15.18 1.60 13.26
N ASP A 110 -15.95 0.79 12.53
CA ASP A 110 -15.58 -0.59 12.17
C ASP A 110 -14.50 -0.66 11.07
N VAL A 111 -14.06 0.48 10.53
CA VAL A 111 -13.02 0.57 9.50
C VAL A 111 -11.74 1.14 10.12
N PRO A 112 -10.58 0.49 9.91
CA PRO A 112 -9.33 0.91 10.53
C PRO A 112 -8.97 2.36 10.19
N ALA A 113 -8.48 3.10 11.19
CA ALA A 113 -7.96 4.45 11.04
C ALA A 113 -6.63 4.40 10.27
N ALA A 114 -6.53 5.24 9.24
CA ALA A 114 -5.32 5.39 8.44
C ALA A 114 -4.44 6.44 9.08
#